data_AF-A0A1I9Y0W7-F1
#
_entry.id   AF-A0A1I9Y0W7-F1
#
_cell.length_a   1.000
_cell.length_b   1.000
_cell.length_c   1.000
_cell.angle_alpha   90.00
_cell.angle_beta   90.00
_cell.angle_gamma   90.00
#
_symmetry.space_group_name_H-M   'P 1'
#
loop_
_entity.id
_entity.type
_entity.pdbx_description
1 polymer ?
#
loop_
_entity_poly.entity_id
_entity_poly.type
_entity_poly.pdbx_seq_one_letter_code
_entity_poly.pdbx_strand_id
1 'polypeptide(L)'
;MKRLLMWCMATLLALSAGFAGAADVQLGAGDVLKISVYGNPDLALETRVSEAGEITFPLVGNVALGGLSVSAAEKKLGGLLESGGFLRKAQVNIIVTQLQSQQVSVLGQVNRPGRYPIEGKRSLMDMLAMAGGVSQDGGDAVSLIRKRNGKTTREVIDIVDMVRSADLNRDLDVAGNDVIFVERAPRFYIYGEVQRPGAFRLERSMTVLQALSVGGGLTQRGTERGIRIKRRDEAGKLEIINAKHDDLLQVDDMVYVQESLF
;
A
#
# COMPACT_ATOMS: atom_id res chain seq x y z
N MET A 1 -31.27 44.75 35.63
CA MET A 1 -31.01 44.16 34.29
C MET A 1 -29.73 43.31 34.21
N LYS A 2 -29.30 42.62 35.29
CA LYS A 2 -28.11 41.75 35.28
C LYS A 2 -28.37 40.30 35.74
N ARG A 3 -29.60 39.97 36.12
CA ARG A 3 -30.00 38.62 36.57
C ARG A 3 -30.79 37.81 35.54
N LEU A 4 -31.29 38.44 34.47
CA LEU A 4 -32.00 37.77 33.39
C LEU A 4 -31.06 37.23 32.30
N LEU A 5 -29.85 37.76 32.20
CA LEU A 5 -28.84 37.34 31.21
C LEU A 5 -28.03 36.11 31.65
N MET A 6 -28.15 35.73 32.93
CA MET A 6 -27.38 34.63 33.53
C MET A 6 -28.09 33.27 33.45
N TRP A 7 -29.34 33.24 32.96
CA TRP A 7 -30.10 32.00 32.75
C TRP A 7 -30.13 31.53 31.29
N CYS A 8 -29.77 32.38 30.32
CA CYS A 8 -29.59 31.95 28.93
C CYS A 8 -28.19 31.34 28.65
N MET A 9 -27.22 31.55 29.54
CA MET A 9 -25.85 31.04 29.35
C MET A 9 -25.65 29.64 29.95
N ALA A 10 -26.58 29.16 30.78
CA ALA A 10 -26.54 27.81 31.38
C ALA A 10 -27.34 26.76 30.56
N THR A 11 -28.21 27.18 29.65
CA THR A 11 -28.99 26.28 28.78
C THR A 11 -28.35 26.04 27.41
N LEU A 12 -27.27 26.77 27.07
CA LEU A 12 -26.54 26.58 25.81
C LEU A 12 -25.35 25.60 25.91
N LEU A 13 -25.20 24.92 27.05
CA LEU A 13 -24.10 23.99 27.31
C LEU A 13 -24.57 22.53 27.47
N ALA A 14 -25.61 22.13 26.73
CA ALA A 14 -26.21 20.79 26.82
C ALA A 14 -26.39 20.08 25.46
N LEU A 15 -25.74 20.52 24.38
CA LEU A 15 -25.77 19.81 23.09
C LEU A 15 -24.40 19.80 22.40
N SER A 16 -23.48 19.01 22.96
CA SER A 16 -22.42 18.39 22.18
C SER A 16 -21.81 17.23 22.96
N ALA A 17 -22.66 16.33 23.47
CA ALA A 17 -22.23 14.95 23.60
C ALA A 17 -22.06 14.40 22.18
N GLY A 18 -20.91 14.68 21.58
CA GLY A 18 -20.46 13.93 20.42
C GLY A 18 -20.41 12.48 20.85
N PHE A 19 -21.39 11.69 20.42
CA PHE A 19 -21.26 10.25 20.45
C PHE A 19 -20.03 9.95 19.60
N ALA A 20 -18.90 9.73 20.27
CA ALA A 20 -17.81 8.97 19.71
C ALA A 20 -18.36 7.56 19.49
N GLY A 21 -19.02 7.36 18.36
CA GLY A 21 -19.34 6.03 17.90
C GLY A 21 -18.01 5.30 17.79
N ALA A 22 -17.79 4.32 18.67
CA ALA A 22 -16.74 3.35 18.48
C ALA A 22 -16.79 2.94 17.01
N ALA A 23 -15.67 3.06 16.30
CA ALA A 23 -15.59 2.67 14.91
C ALA A 23 -15.93 1.16 14.85
N ASP A 24 -17.20 0.89 14.56
CA ASP A 24 -17.77 -0.44 14.55
C ASP A 24 -17.03 -1.23 13.45
N VAL A 25 -16.34 -2.30 13.85
CA VAL A 25 -15.57 -3.12 12.91
C VAL A 25 -16.48 -3.57 11.78
N GLN A 26 -16.15 -3.15 10.56
CA GLN A 26 -16.88 -3.54 9.36
C GLN A 26 -16.37 -4.87 8.86
N LEU A 27 -17.30 -5.77 8.59
CA LEU A 27 -17.01 -7.06 7.98
C LEU A 27 -16.61 -6.86 6.53
N GLY A 28 -15.53 -7.50 6.10
CA GLY A 28 -15.06 -7.47 4.73
C GLY A 28 -14.74 -8.86 4.19
N ALA A 29 -14.46 -8.90 2.89
CA ALA A 29 -14.08 -10.13 2.20
C ALA A 29 -12.86 -10.79 2.87
N GLY A 30 -12.92 -12.11 3.04
CA GLY A 30 -11.87 -12.91 3.65
C GLY A 30 -11.95 -13.05 5.17
N ASP A 31 -12.76 -12.24 5.86
CA ASP A 31 -12.93 -12.35 7.32
C ASP A 31 -13.53 -13.71 7.69
N VAL A 32 -13.06 -14.28 8.80
CA VAL A 32 -13.60 -15.52 9.36
C VAL A 32 -14.49 -15.18 10.53
N LEU A 33 -15.72 -15.68 10.45
CA LEU A 33 -16.80 -15.40 11.39
C LEU A 33 -17.20 -16.69 12.09
N LYS A 34 -17.37 -16.61 13.40
CA LYS A 34 -18.05 -17.61 14.21
C LYS A 34 -19.41 -17.06 14.59
N ILE A 35 -20.45 -17.70 14.09
CA ILE A 35 -21.84 -17.28 14.24
C ILE A 35 -22.53 -18.28 15.16
N SER A 36 -23.26 -17.75 16.13
CA SER A 36 -24.07 -18.53 17.07
C SER A 36 -25.46 -17.95 17.17
N VAL A 37 -26.48 -18.82 17.21
CA VAL A 37 -27.86 -18.42 17.42
C VAL A 37 -28.31 -18.91 18.79
N TYR A 38 -28.80 -18.01 19.64
CA TYR A 38 -29.19 -18.36 21.00
C TYR A 38 -30.30 -19.42 20.99
N GLY A 39 -30.15 -20.45 21.84
CA GLY A 39 -31.09 -21.58 21.94
C GLY A 39 -31.08 -22.53 20.74
N ASN A 40 -30.22 -22.33 19.75
CA ASN A 40 -30.19 -23.12 18.50
C ASN A 40 -28.74 -23.49 18.12
N PRO A 41 -28.09 -24.43 18.85
CA PRO A 41 -26.71 -24.81 18.60
C PRO A 41 -26.48 -25.43 17.21
N ASP A 42 -27.51 -26.04 16.61
CA ASP A 42 -27.44 -26.64 15.27
C ASP A 42 -27.26 -25.61 14.14
N LEU A 43 -27.51 -24.32 14.44
CA LEU A 43 -27.29 -23.20 13.52
C LEU A 43 -25.92 -22.53 13.75
N ALA A 44 -25.10 -23.03 14.67
CA ALA A 44 -23.76 -22.51 14.86
C ALA A 44 -22.89 -22.81 13.64
N LEU A 45 -22.21 -21.78 13.12
CA LEU A 45 -21.41 -21.88 11.91
C LEU A 45 -20.12 -21.10 12.07
N GLU A 46 -19.01 -21.71 11.67
CA GLU A 46 -17.77 -21.00 11.39
C GLU A 46 -17.57 -20.93 9.87
N THR A 47 -17.53 -19.71 9.34
CA THR A 47 -17.50 -19.48 7.88
C THR A 47 -16.67 -18.27 7.51
N ARG A 48 -16.29 -18.18 6.24
CA ARG A 48 -15.53 -17.07 5.68
C ARG A 48 -16.44 -16.20 4.82
N VAL A 49 -16.30 -14.88 4.94
CA VAL A 49 -16.92 -13.92 4.02
C VAL A 49 -16.27 -14.06 2.65
N SER A 50 -17.06 -14.36 1.63
CA SER A 50 -16.59 -14.48 0.25
C SER A 50 -16.09 -13.15 -0.31
N GLU A 51 -15.41 -13.19 -1.46
CA GLU A 51 -14.98 -11.99 -2.21
C GLU A 51 -16.15 -11.08 -2.61
N ALA A 52 -17.36 -11.64 -2.75
CA ALA A 52 -18.58 -10.89 -3.01
C ALA A 52 -19.18 -10.23 -1.76
N GLY A 53 -18.59 -10.45 -0.58
CA GLY A 53 -19.13 -9.97 0.70
C GLY A 53 -20.26 -10.82 1.25
N GLU A 54 -20.42 -12.06 0.77
CA GLU A 54 -21.51 -12.96 1.18
C GLU A 54 -21.01 -14.13 2.03
N ILE A 55 -21.88 -14.64 2.90
CA ILE A 55 -21.73 -15.94 3.54
C ILE A 55 -22.89 -16.84 3.14
N THR A 56 -22.71 -18.16 3.19
CA THR A 56 -23.81 -19.12 3.14
C THR A 56 -24.17 -19.54 4.57
N PHE A 57 -25.41 -19.31 4.98
CA PHE A 57 -25.89 -19.62 6.32
C PHE A 57 -27.06 -20.63 6.26
N PRO A 58 -27.18 -21.58 7.21
CA PRO A 58 -28.24 -22.58 7.20
C PRO A 58 -29.64 -21.94 7.14
N LEU A 59 -30.56 -22.61 6.42
CA LEU A 59 -31.97 -22.23 6.20
C LEU A 59 -32.20 -20.99 5.34
N VAL A 60 -31.38 -19.95 5.48
CA VAL A 60 -31.52 -18.66 4.76
C VAL A 60 -30.68 -18.57 3.48
N GLY A 61 -29.69 -19.45 3.31
CA GLY A 61 -28.85 -19.48 2.10
C GLY A 61 -27.81 -18.35 2.09
N ASN A 62 -27.62 -17.71 0.94
CA ASN A 62 -26.62 -16.65 0.78
C ASN A 62 -27.07 -15.34 1.42
N VAL A 63 -26.22 -14.79 2.27
CA VAL A 63 -26.47 -13.54 3.00
C VAL A 63 -25.30 -12.59 2.79
N ALA A 64 -25.58 -11.43 2.19
CA ALA A 64 -24.62 -10.35 2.05
C ALA A 64 -24.37 -9.68 3.42
N LEU A 65 -23.16 -9.86 3.96
CA LEU A 65 -22.73 -9.26 5.23
C LEU A 65 -21.58 -8.26 5.06
N GLY A 66 -20.89 -8.27 3.91
CA GLY A 66 -19.79 -7.37 3.61
C GLY A 66 -20.22 -5.89 3.68
N GLY A 67 -19.36 -5.07 4.28
CA GLY A 67 -19.58 -3.64 4.51
C GLY A 67 -20.49 -3.31 5.70
N LEU A 68 -21.14 -4.31 6.33
CA LEU A 68 -21.93 -4.10 7.53
C LEU A 68 -21.03 -4.11 8.78
N SER A 69 -21.42 -3.35 9.81
CA SER A 69 -20.89 -3.60 11.15
C SER A 69 -21.37 -4.94 11.68
N VAL A 70 -20.62 -5.52 12.62
CA VAL A 70 -21.02 -6.77 13.29
C VAL A 70 -22.45 -6.68 13.83
N SER A 71 -22.78 -5.60 14.53
CA SER A 71 -24.12 -5.34 15.07
C SER A 71 -25.22 -5.27 13.99
N ALA A 72 -24.91 -4.69 12.83
CA ALA A 72 -25.85 -4.62 11.71
C ALA A 72 -26.01 -5.99 11.01
N ALA A 73 -24.93 -6.75 10.89
CA ALA A 73 -24.92 -8.10 10.35
C ALA A 73 -25.75 -9.06 11.23
N GLU A 74 -25.62 -8.98 12.55
CA GLU A 74 -26.40 -9.75 13.52
C GLU A 74 -27.91 -9.48 13.38
N LYS A 75 -28.29 -8.19 13.37
CA LYS A 75 -29.69 -7.78 13.17
C LYS A 75 -30.24 -8.27 11.83
N LYS A 76 -29.46 -8.15 10.76
CA LYS A 76 -29.85 -8.61 9.42
C LYS A 76 -30.08 -10.12 9.40
N LEU A 77 -29.15 -10.90 9.95
CA LEU A 77 -29.26 -12.36 9.95
C LEU A 77 -30.42 -12.84 10.83
N GLY A 78 -30.62 -12.22 12.00
CA GLY A 78 -31.77 -12.48 12.86
C GLY A 78 -33.10 -12.19 12.16
N GLY A 79 -33.21 -11.04 11.48
CA GLY A 79 -34.39 -10.68 10.71
C GLY A 79 -34.69 -11.65 9.56
N LEU A 80 -33.66 -12.17 8.87
CA LEU A 80 -33.83 -13.16 7.81
C LEU A 80 -34.37 -14.48 8.37
N LEU A 81 -33.85 -14.96 9.51
CA LEU A 81 -34.32 -16.17 10.18
C LEU A 81 -35.79 -16.06 10.63
N GLU A 82 -36.20 -14.87 11.07
CA GLU A 82 -37.59 -14.59 11.45
C GLU A 82 -38.51 -14.50 10.23
N SER A 83 -38.11 -13.75 9.19
CA SER A 83 -38.93 -13.58 7.97
C SER A 83 -39.11 -14.88 7.19
N GLY A 84 -38.14 -15.80 7.27
CA GLY A 84 -38.24 -17.14 6.69
C GLY A 84 -39.12 -18.09 7.50
N GLY A 85 -39.62 -17.66 8.67
CA GLY A 85 -40.46 -18.48 9.56
C GLY A 85 -39.69 -19.59 10.29
N PHE A 86 -38.36 -19.54 10.30
CA PHE A 86 -37.52 -20.57 10.92
C PHE A 86 -37.45 -20.43 12.43
N LEU A 87 -37.41 -19.19 12.93
CA LEU A 87 -37.29 -18.87 14.36
C LEU A 87 -38.21 -17.72 14.75
N ARG A 88 -38.56 -17.64 16.04
CA ARG A 88 -39.23 -16.48 16.64
C ARG A 88 -38.26 -15.80 17.59
N LYS A 89 -38.07 -14.47 17.43
CA LYS A 89 -37.11 -13.68 18.24
C LYS A 89 -35.69 -14.22 18.13
N ALA A 90 -35.16 -14.30 16.91
CA ALA A 90 -33.83 -14.85 16.65
C ALA A 90 -32.75 -13.90 17.19
N GLN A 91 -31.97 -14.38 18.17
CA GLN A 91 -30.82 -13.66 18.69
C GLN A 91 -29.54 -14.27 18.11
N VAL A 92 -28.88 -13.50 17.26
CA VAL A 92 -27.64 -13.89 16.57
C VAL A 92 -26.47 -13.16 17.23
N ASN A 93 -25.38 -13.87 17.47
CA ASN A 93 -24.11 -13.32 17.91
C ASN A 93 -23.03 -13.72 16.88
N ILE A 94 -22.26 -12.73 16.42
CA ILE A 94 -21.19 -12.90 15.43
C ILE A 94 -19.85 -12.48 16.07
N ILE A 95 -18.89 -13.40 16.06
CA ILE A 95 -17.52 -13.13 16.51
C ILE A 95 -16.60 -13.20 15.29
N VAL A 96 -15.83 -12.15 15.03
CA VAL A 96 -14.78 -12.17 14.01
C VAL A 96 -13.57 -12.87 14.59
N THR A 97 -13.28 -14.10 14.15
CA THR A 97 -12.14 -14.89 14.63
C THR A 97 -10.86 -14.51 13.91
N GLN A 98 -10.94 -14.07 12.64
CA GLN A 98 -9.81 -13.58 11.86
C GLN A 98 -10.23 -12.38 11.03
N LEU A 99 -9.56 -11.24 11.25
CA LEU A 99 -9.76 -10.01 10.51
C LEU A 99 -8.74 -9.94 9.36
N GLN A 100 -9.13 -10.45 8.19
CA GLN A 100 -8.29 -10.48 6.99
C GLN A 100 -8.56 -9.27 6.09
N SER A 101 -9.78 -8.74 6.13
CA SER A 101 -10.22 -7.66 5.26
C SER A 101 -9.61 -6.31 5.62
N GLN A 102 -9.18 -6.13 6.87
CA GLN A 102 -8.58 -4.89 7.40
C GLN A 102 -7.06 -5.01 7.47
N GLN A 103 -6.43 -5.45 6.37
CA GLN A 103 -4.99 -5.52 6.26
C GLN A 103 -4.51 -4.87 4.97
N VAL A 104 -3.41 -4.13 5.06
CA VAL A 104 -2.69 -3.59 3.90
C VAL A 104 -1.48 -4.47 3.64
N SER A 105 -1.26 -4.84 2.38
CA SER A 105 -0.06 -5.59 1.99
C SER A 105 1.03 -4.60 1.62
N VAL A 106 2.16 -4.61 2.34
CA VAL A 106 3.34 -3.81 2.01
C VAL A 106 4.41 -4.76 1.48
N LEU A 107 4.71 -4.65 0.18
CA LEU A 107 5.51 -5.61 -0.58
C LEU A 107 6.64 -4.92 -1.35
N GLY A 108 7.56 -5.72 -1.88
CA GLY A 108 8.69 -5.24 -2.67
C GLY A 108 9.89 -4.83 -1.81
N GLN A 109 10.59 -3.78 -2.23
CA GLN A 109 11.85 -3.32 -1.60
C GLN A 109 11.60 -2.44 -0.37
N VAL A 110 11.06 -3.06 0.67
CA VAL A 110 10.93 -2.48 2.02
C VAL A 110 11.74 -3.30 3.03
N ASN A 111 12.02 -2.73 4.20
CA ASN A 111 12.83 -3.43 5.21
C ASN A 111 12.11 -4.64 5.82
N ARG A 112 10.78 -4.59 5.94
CA ARG A 112 9.94 -5.69 6.46
C ARG A 112 8.71 -5.88 5.56
N PRO A 113 8.79 -6.64 4.47
CA PRO A 113 7.62 -6.91 3.64
C PRO A 113 6.64 -7.82 4.39
N GLY A 114 5.33 -7.57 4.24
CA GLY A 114 4.31 -8.33 4.95
C GLY A 114 2.92 -7.71 4.87
N ARG A 115 1.97 -8.36 5.54
CA ARG A 115 0.61 -7.82 5.76
C ARG A 115 0.56 -7.13 7.11
N TYR A 116 -0.01 -5.93 7.11
CA TYR A 116 -0.10 -5.09 8.29
C TYR A 116 -1.57 -4.79 8.58
N PRO A 117 -2.05 -5.03 9.81
CA PRO A 117 -3.41 -4.65 10.18
C PRO A 117 -3.56 -3.13 10.09
N ILE A 118 -4.72 -2.68 9.62
CA ILE A 118 -5.08 -1.26 9.62
C ILE A 118 -6.15 -1.00 10.68
N GLU A 119 -5.81 -0.15 11.63
CA GLU A 119 -6.74 0.34 12.65
C GLU A 119 -6.97 1.83 12.42
N GLY A 120 -8.23 2.20 12.17
CA GLY A 120 -8.61 3.58 11.87
C GLY A 120 -8.10 4.08 10.52
N LYS A 121 -7.92 5.40 10.42
CA LYS A 121 -7.34 6.03 9.22
C LYS A 121 -5.82 5.95 9.29
N ARG A 122 -5.19 5.43 8.23
CA ARG A 122 -3.74 5.38 8.05
C ARG A 122 -3.39 5.85 6.65
N SER A 123 -2.25 6.51 6.52
CA SER A 123 -1.72 6.93 5.23
C SER A 123 -0.73 5.91 4.66
N LEU A 124 -0.37 6.08 3.39
CA LEU A 124 0.66 5.29 2.74
C LEU A 124 2.00 5.42 3.46
N MET A 125 2.37 6.63 3.89
CA MET A 125 3.61 6.86 4.64
C MET A 125 3.60 6.17 6.00
N ASP A 126 2.48 6.16 6.72
CA ASP A 126 2.34 5.40 7.98
C ASP A 126 2.61 3.91 7.76
N MET A 127 2.02 3.31 6.72
CA MET A 127 2.21 1.89 6.42
C MET A 127 3.65 1.58 6.03
N LEU A 128 4.30 2.45 5.25
CA LEU A 128 5.72 2.31 4.93
C LEU A 128 6.59 2.40 6.19
N ALA A 129 6.27 3.31 7.11
CA ALA A 129 6.99 3.44 8.38
C ALA A 129 6.82 2.17 9.24
N MET A 130 5.62 1.60 9.31
CA MET A 130 5.36 0.31 9.98
C MET A 130 6.17 -0.84 9.37
N ALA A 131 6.35 -0.83 8.04
CA ALA A 131 7.22 -1.77 7.32
C ALA A 131 8.72 -1.49 7.49
N GLY A 132 9.10 -0.51 8.33
CA GLY A 132 10.48 -0.13 8.59
C GLY A 132 11.09 0.77 7.51
N GLY A 133 10.28 1.35 6.63
CA GLY A 133 10.70 2.18 5.51
C GLY A 133 11.15 1.40 4.27
N VAL A 134 11.47 2.15 3.21
CA VAL A 134 12.04 1.63 1.97
C VAL A 134 13.45 1.08 2.23
N SER A 135 13.79 -0.06 1.63
CA SER A 135 15.12 -0.66 1.77
C SER A 135 16.17 0.09 0.92
N GLN A 136 17.46 -0.19 1.13
CA GLN A 136 18.53 0.44 0.34
C GLN A 136 18.44 0.17 -1.17
N ASP A 137 17.86 -0.98 -1.53
CA ASP A 137 17.64 -1.39 -2.93
C ASP A 137 16.30 -0.89 -3.48
N GLY A 138 15.49 -0.18 -2.70
CA GLY A 138 14.15 0.27 -3.08
C GLY A 138 14.14 1.61 -3.79
N GLY A 139 13.24 1.76 -4.76
CA GLY A 139 13.10 2.97 -5.55
C GLY A 139 12.52 4.13 -4.76
N ASP A 140 12.64 5.33 -5.34
CA ASP A 140 12.09 6.56 -4.79
C ASP A 140 10.57 6.67 -4.95
N ALA A 141 9.97 5.78 -5.74
CA ALA A 141 8.55 5.77 -6.04
C ALA A 141 7.89 4.48 -5.55
N VAL A 142 6.65 4.61 -5.11
CA VAL A 142 5.84 3.53 -4.56
C VAL A 142 4.55 3.40 -5.36
N SER A 143 4.14 2.18 -5.67
CA SER A 143 2.86 1.90 -6.31
C SER A 143 1.81 1.57 -5.26
N LEU A 144 0.76 2.38 -5.20
CA LEU A 144 -0.47 2.05 -4.47
C LEU A 144 -1.45 1.38 -5.43
N ILE A 145 -1.75 0.12 -5.17
CA ILE A 145 -2.69 -0.68 -5.95
C ILE A 145 -3.95 -0.87 -5.11
N ARG A 146 -5.09 -0.44 -5.65
CA ARG A 146 -6.39 -0.47 -4.96
C ARG A 146 -7.40 -1.24 -5.79
N LYS A 147 -8.16 -2.12 -5.15
CA LYS A 147 -9.28 -2.83 -5.79
C LYS A 147 -10.59 -2.35 -5.17
N ARG A 148 -11.34 -1.55 -5.90
CA ARG A 148 -12.65 -1.03 -5.46
C ARG A 148 -13.70 -1.29 -6.53
N ASN A 149 -14.86 -1.81 -6.15
CA ASN A 149 -15.98 -2.10 -7.06
C ASN A 149 -15.57 -2.95 -8.29
N GLY A 150 -14.69 -3.93 -8.10
CA GLY A 150 -14.19 -4.80 -9.18
C GLY A 150 -13.17 -4.14 -10.13
N LYS A 151 -12.86 -2.85 -9.96
CA LYS A 151 -11.83 -2.15 -10.74
C LYS A 151 -10.53 -2.07 -9.94
N THR A 152 -9.43 -2.46 -10.60
CA THR A 152 -8.07 -2.27 -10.07
C THR A 152 -7.51 -0.95 -10.58
N THR A 153 -7.06 -0.08 -9.67
CA THR A 153 -6.31 1.13 -9.99
C THR A 153 -4.89 1.00 -9.47
N ARG A 154 -3.92 1.53 -10.21
CA ARG A 154 -2.53 1.66 -9.81
C ARG A 154 -2.15 3.13 -9.86
N GLU A 155 -1.61 3.63 -8.76
CA GLU A 155 -1.14 5.00 -8.63
C GLU A 155 0.32 4.99 -8.20
N VAL A 156 1.17 5.73 -8.91
CA VAL A 156 2.61 5.79 -8.64
C VAL A 156 2.91 7.10 -7.94
N ILE A 157 3.50 7.01 -6.75
CA ILE A 157 3.73 8.14 -5.86
C ILE A 157 5.23 8.24 -5.63
N ASP A 158 5.81 9.37 -6.03
CA ASP A 158 7.20 9.71 -5.75
C ASP A 158 7.31 10.20 -4.30
N ILE A 159 7.71 9.31 -3.40
CA ILE A 159 7.74 9.60 -1.96
C ILE A 159 8.90 10.53 -1.58
N VAL A 160 9.98 10.52 -2.36
CA VAL A 160 11.15 11.38 -2.11
C VAL A 160 10.83 12.82 -2.50
N ASP A 161 10.23 13.01 -3.68
CA ASP A 161 9.76 14.31 -4.14
C ASP A 161 8.68 14.88 -3.21
N MET A 162 7.72 14.05 -2.79
CA MET A 162 6.67 14.43 -1.84
C MET A 162 7.22 14.98 -0.52
N VAL A 163 8.20 14.30 0.08
CA VAL A 163 8.83 14.76 1.33
C VAL A 163 9.65 16.02 1.11
N ARG A 164 10.41 16.12 0.00
CA ARG A 164 11.25 17.29 -0.31
C ARG A 164 10.44 18.55 -0.60
N SER A 165 9.30 18.40 -1.29
CA SER A 165 8.39 19.49 -1.62
C SER A 165 7.42 19.85 -0.49
N ALA A 166 7.38 19.06 0.58
CA ALA A 166 6.42 19.16 1.69
C ALA A 166 4.95 19.09 1.24
N ASP A 167 4.66 18.46 0.09
CA ASP A 167 3.30 18.29 -0.43
C ASP A 167 2.63 17.03 0.13
N LEU A 168 2.24 17.08 1.41
CA LEU A 168 1.58 15.97 2.09
C LEU A 168 0.17 15.66 1.55
N ASN A 169 -0.39 16.48 0.64
CA ASN A 169 -1.66 16.16 -0.01
C ASN A 169 -1.56 14.93 -0.91
N ARG A 170 -0.34 14.53 -1.28
CA ARG A 170 -0.04 13.31 -2.05
C ARG A 170 0.11 12.07 -1.16
N ASP A 171 0.09 12.21 0.16
CA ASP A 171 0.07 11.08 1.09
C ASP A 171 -1.36 10.57 1.22
N LEU A 172 -1.65 9.50 0.48
CA LEU A 172 -3.00 8.99 0.35
C LEU A 172 -3.36 8.09 1.53
N ASP A 173 -4.59 8.27 2.02
CA ASP A 173 -5.22 7.32 2.94
C ASP A 173 -5.33 5.94 2.26
N VAL A 174 -4.92 4.91 2.99
CA VAL A 174 -5.04 3.51 2.59
C VAL A 174 -6.20 2.83 3.31
N ALA A 175 -6.71 1.78 2.70
CA ALA A 175 -7.78 0.96 3.25
C ALA A 175 -7.41 -0.52 3.24
N GLY A 176 -8.18 -1.33 3.98
CA GLY A 176 -8.06 -2.77 3.95
C GLY A 176 -8.07 -3.33 2.52
N ASN A 177 -7.24 -4.34 2.28
CA ASN A 177 -6.93 -4.97 1.00
C ASN A 177 -6.15 -4.12 -0.02
N ASP A 178 -5.74 -2.89 0.32
CA ASP A 178 -4.81 -2.15 -0.54
C ASP A 178 -3.42 -2.82 -0.54
N VAL A 179 -2.70 -2.67 -1.66
CA VAL A 179 -1.33 -3.16 -1.82
C VAL A 179 -0.41 -1.98 -2.07
N ILE A 180 0.58 -1.81 -1.20
CA ILE A 180 1.69 -0.88 -1.35
C ILE A 180 2.87 -1.69 -1.86
N PHE A 181 3.34 -1.38 -3.06
CA PHE A 181 4.45 -2.10 -3.69
C PHE A 181 5.59 -1.14 -3.97
N VAL A 182 6.77 -1.44 -3.42
CA VAL A 182 7.99 -0.67 -3.66
C VAL A 182 8.85 -1.39 -4.69
N GLU A 183 9.04 -0.77 -5.84
CA GLU A 183 9.90 -1.33 -6.90
C GLU A 183 11.37 -1.27 -6.51
N ARG A 184 12.20 -2.03 -7.22
CA ARG A 184 13.65 -1.90 -7.11
C ARG A 184 14.07 -0.55 -7.64
N ALA A 185 15.07 0.05 -6.99
CA ALA A 185 15.69 1.26 -7.47
C ALA A 185 16.20 1.08 -8.91
N PRO A 186 16.06 2.10 -9.76
CA PRO A 186 16.62 2.05 -11.10
C PRO A 186 18.13 1.83 -11.01
N ARG A 187 18.69 1.08 -11.96
CA ARG A 187 20.12 0.75 -11.97
C ARG A 187 20.74 1.11 -13.31
N PHE A 188 22.05 1.27 -13.28
CA PHE A 188 22.90 1.31 -14.46
C PHE A 188 24.10 0.40 -14.22
N TYR A 189 24.81 0.04 -15.28
CA TYR A 189 25.89 -0.93 -15.26
C TYR A 189 27.17 -0.29 -15.76
N ILE A 190 28.29 -0.51 -15.07
CA ILE A 190 29.61 -0.07 -15.52
C ILE A 190 30.53 -1.26 -15.69
N TYR A 191 31.26 -1.32 -16.81
CA TYR A 191 32.26 -2.36 -17.06
C TYR A 191 33.39 -1.87 -17.99
N GLY A 192 34.45 -2.67 -18.10
CA GLY A 192 35.68 -2.31 -18.82
C GLY A 192 36.74 -1.76 -17.86
N GLU A 193 37.48 -0.74 -18.30
CA GLU A 193 38.62 -0.17 -17.57
C GLU A 193 38.21 0.83 -16.46
N VAL A 194 37.43 0.32 -15.50
CA VAL A 194 37.05 1.01 -14.26
C VAL A 194 37.49 0.23 -13.03
N GLN A 195 37.75 0.94 -11.92
CA GLN A 195 38.23 0.31 -10.69
C GLN A 195 37.25 -0.70 -10.08
N ARG A 196 35.94 -0.40 -10.15
CA ARG A 196 34.86 -1.24 -9.62
C ARG A 196 33.77 -1.43 -10.68
N PRO A 197 33.88 -2.44 -11.56
CA PRO A 197 32.80 -2.80 -12.46
C PRO A 197 31.64 -3.41 -11.68
N GLY A 198 30.41 -3.21 -12.15
CA GLY A 198 29.22 -3.74 -11.52
C GLY A 198 27.94 -2.99 -11.83
N ALA A 199 26.87 -3.37 -11.12
CA ALA A 199 25.58 -2.70 -11.16
C ALA A 199 25.47 -1.71 -10.01
N PHE A 200 25.04 -0.49 -10.30
CA PHE A 200 24.91 0.59 -9.33
C PHE A 200 23.50 1.19 -9.38
N ARG A 201 23.06 1.77 -8.26
CA ARG A 201 21.82 2.53 -8.19
C ARG A 201 21.96 3.79 -9.05
N LEU A 202 20.96 4.04 -9.88
CA LEU A 202 20.84 5.28 -10.64
C LEU A 202 20.18 6.34 -9.77
N GLU A 203 20.91 7.42 -9.51
CA GLU A 203 20.39 8.59 -8.80
C GLU A 203 19.71 9.57 -9.77
N ARG A 204 18.93 10.51 -9.22
CA ARG A 204 18.26 11.54 -10.02
C ARG A 204 19.29 12.43 -10.72
N SER A 205 19.10 12.65 -12.02
CA SER A 205 19.97 13.48 -12.84
C SER A 205 21.45 13.06 -12.77
N MET A 206 21.68 11.74 -12.65
CA MET A 206 23.03 11.20 -12.55
C MET A 206 23.78 11.29 -13.87
N THR A 207 25.00 11.83 -13.83
CA THR A 207 25.86 11.97 -15.01
C THR A 207 26.83 10.82 -15.16
N VAL A 208 27.41 10.68 -16.35
CA VAL A 208 28.50 9.72 -16.63
C VAL A 208 29.69 9.93 -15.69
N LEU A 209 30.07 11.18 -15.39
CA LEU A 209 31.16 11.46 -14.46
C LEU A 209 30.86 10.97 -13.05
N GLN A 210 29.63 11.18 -12.56
CA GLN A 210 29.21 10.68 -11.26
C GLN A 210 29.18 9.14 -11.24
N ALA A 211 28.73 8.52 -12.33
CA ALA A 211 28.79 7.08 -12.51
C ALA A 211 30.22 6.53 -12.41
N LEU A 212 31.17 7.11 -13.14
CA LEU A 212 32.58 6.72 -13.03
C LEU A 212 33.10 6.89 -11.61
N SER A 213 32.72 7.98 -10.92
CA SER A 213 33.11 8.23 -9.54
C SER A 213 32.60 7.13 -8.59
N VAL A 214 31.34 6.72 -8.72
CA VAL A 214 30.78 5.59 -7.97
C VAL A 214 31.48 4.28 -8.32
N GLY A 215 31.83 4.09 -9.60
CA GLY A 215 32.67 2.99 -10.08
C GLY A 215 34.14 3.05 -9.62
N GLY A 216 34.53 4.02 -8.78
CA GLY A 216 35.89 4.17 -8.26
C GLY A 216 36.87 4.84 -9.23
N GLY A 217 36.39 5.38 -10.35
CA GLY A 217 37.18 6.03 -11.39
C GLY A 217 37.74 5.04 -12.43
N LEU A 218 38.55 5.59 -13.34
CA LEU A 218 39.23 4.82 -14.39
C LEU A 218 40.39 4.00 -13.81
N THR A 219 40.72 2.88 -14.45
CA THR A 219 42.01 2.20 -14.21
C THR A 219 43.15 3.00 -14.84
N GLN A 220 44.41 2.62 -14.57
CA GLN A 220 45.57 3.19 -15.26
C GLN A 220 45.55 2.96 -16.78
N ARG A 221 44.77 1.98 -17.25
CA ARG A 221 44.61 1.64 -18.67
C ARG A 221 43.36 2.26 -19.27
N GLY A 222 42.45 2.82 -18.47
CA GLY A 222 41.22 3.43 -18.97
C GLY A 222 41.45 4.78 -19.64
N THR A 223 40.54 5.15 -20.55
CA THR A 223 40.58 6.46 -21.22
C THR A 223 39.22 7.17 -21.15
N GLU A 224 39.26 8.47 -20.85
CA GLU A 224 38.07 9.34 -20.87
C GLU A 224 37.46 9.47 -22.28
N ARG A 225 38.28 9.35 -23.33
CA ARG A 225 37.79 9.45 -24.73
C ARG A 225 37.08 8.19 -25.20
N GLY A 226 37.27 7.07 -24.50
CA GLY A 226 36.75 5.76 -24.87
C GLY A 226 35.48 5.35 -24.12
N ILE A 227 34.80 6.29 -23.46
CA ILE A 227 33.58 6.01 -22.72
C ILE A 227 32.42 5.91 -23.70
N ARG A 228 31.67 4.79 -23.65
CA ARG A 228 30.48 4.55 -24.46
C ARG A 228 29.30 4.17 -23.59
N ILE A 229 28.13 4.74 -23.86
CA ILE A 229 26.87 4.26 -23.30
C ILE A 229 26.24 3.32 -24.32
N LYS A 230 25.90 2.11 -23.88
CA LYS A 230 24.99 1.22 -24.61
C LYS A 230 23.61 1.36 -23.98
N ARG A 231 22.67 1.89 -24.75
CA ARG A 231 21.30 2.17 -24.32
C ARG A 231 20.34 1.41 -25.20
N ARG A 232 19.24 0.93 -24.62
CA ARG A 232 18.14 0.35 -25.38
C ARG A 232 17.12 1.45 -25.70
N ASP A 233 16.79 1.63 -26.97
CA ASP A 233 15.73 2.55 -27.38
C ASP A 233 14.33 1.98 -27.02
N GLU A 234 13.28 2.77 -27.23
CA GLU A 234 11.90 2.35 -26.99
C GLU A 234 11.47 1.14 -27.85
N ALA A 235 12.13 0.92 -28.99
CA ALA A 235 11.90 -0.23 -29.88
C ALA A 235 12.69 -1.47 -29.48
N GLY A 236 13.50 -1.39 -28.42
CA GLY A 236 14.31 -2.50 -27.93
C GLY A 236 15.67 -2.66 -28.63
N LYS A 237 16.04 -1.78 -29.56
CA LYS A 237 17.32 -1.82 -30.27
C LYS A 237 18.43 -1.21 -29.41
N LEU A 238 19.62 -1.80 -29.48
CA LEU A 238 20.79 -1.28 -28.79
C LEU A 238 21.44 -0.17 -29.62
N GLU A 239 21.53 1.02 -29.03
CA GLU A 239 22.28 2.15 -29.54
C GLU A 239 23.58 2.32 -28.75
N ILE A 240 24.65 2.71 -29.46
CA ILE A 240 25.96 2.97 -28.86
C ILE A 240 26.24 4.45 -29.04
N ILE A 241 26.35 5.15 -27.92
CA ILE A 241 26.55 6.60 -27.85
C ILE A 241 27.96 6.85 -27.31
N ASN A 242 28.72 7.72 -27.97
CA ASN A 242 29.98 8.21 -27.41
C ASN A 242 29.64 9.19 -26.29
N ALA A 243 30.01 8.85 -25.07
CA ALA A 243 29.54 9.54 -23.87
C ALA A 243 30.45 10.71 -23.49
N LYS A 244 29.85 11.81 -23.09
CA LYS A 244 30.50 12.94 -22.43
C LYS A 244 30.28 12.85 -20.92
N HIS A 245 31.12 13.58 -20.16
CA HIS A 245 31.06 13.59 -18.70
C HIS A 245 29.73 14.12 -18.13
N ASP A 246 29.09 15.05 -18.83
CA ASP A 246 27.84 15.73 -18.48
C ASP A 246 26.59 15.02 -19.01
N ASP A 247 26.75 13.98 -19.83
CA ASP A 247 25.61 13.21 -20.34
C ASP A 247 24.86 12.52 -19.19
N LEU A 248 23.54 12.59 -19.24
CA LEU A 248 22.65 11.97 -18.27
C LEU A 248 22.45 10.49 -18.57
N LEU A 249 22.54 9.69 -17.50
CA LEU A 249 22.24 8.28 -17.54
C LEU A 249 20.74 8.01 -17.41
N GLN A 250 20.33 6.92 -18.05
CA GLN A 250 18.98 6.38 -18.02
C GLN A 250 18.98 5.01 -17.36
N VAL A 251 17.76 4.55 -17.04
CA VAL A 251 17.54 3.23 -16.45
C VAL A 251 18.09 2.15 -17.41
N ASP A 252 18.82 1.19 -16.85
CA ASP A 252 19.45 0.07 -17.55
C ASP A 252 20.56 0.43 -18.55
N ASP A 253 21.07 1.66 -18.53
CA ASP A 253 22.25 2.05 -19.31
C ASP A 253 23.46 1.18 -18.95
N MET A 254 24.24 0.81 -19.98
CA MET A 254 25.53 0.14 -19.80
C MET A 254 26.67 1.08 -20.21
N VAL A 255 27.39 1.60 -19.22
CA VAL A 255 28.60 2.41 -19.40
C VAL A 255 29.80 1.49 -19.60
N TYR A 256 30.40 1.56 -20.78
CA TYR A 256 31.60 0.82 -21.14
C TYR A 256 32.78 1.76 -21.23
N VAL A 257 33.86 1.42 -20.50
CA VAL A 257 35.13 2.15 -20.57
C VAL A 257 36.16 1.33 -21.33
N GLN A 258 36.65 1.89 -22.44
CA GLN A 258 37.69 1.26 -23.23
C GLN A 258 39.08 1.41 -22.62
N GLU A 259 39.95 0.48 -22.98
CA GLU A 259 41.38 0.63 -22.83
C GLU A 259 41.95 1.75 -23.71
N SER A 260 42.90 2.49 -23.16
CA SER A 260 43.67 3.52 -23.85
C SER A 260 44.65 2.85 -24.81
N LEU A 261 44.49 3.13 -26.10
CA LEU A 261 45.49 2.82 -27.11
C LEU A 261 46.48 3.99 -27.11
N PHE A 262 47.64 3.77 -26.47
CA PHE A 262 48.85 4.61 -26.39
C PHE A 262 48.77 6.05 -26.91
#